data_AF-A0A661LX29-F1
#
_entry.id   AF-A0A661LX29-F1
#
_cell.length_a   1.000
_cell.length_b   1.000
_cell.length_c   1.000
_cell.angle_alpha   90.00
_cell.angle_beta   90.00
_cell.angle_gamma   90.00
#
_symmetry.space_group_name_H-M   'P 1'
#
loop_
_entity.id
_entity.type
_entity.pdbx_description
1 polymer ?
#
loop_
_entity_poly.entity_id
_entity_poly.type
_entity_poly.pdbx_seq_one_letter_code
_entity_poly.pdbx_strand_id
1 'polypeptide(L)'
;MLAHAIAAVRETLEEAGVLLAAGKDLQAVESHLIRRIREGSGDGSSGFQQEVRKADLRLRISLLTPWAHWITPRVNSRRFDTRFFHCHIPEGQHCIPDFVEAVDGLWISPAQALEGNRTGRIPLSPPTLVTLFELHQCGGAEGLARRLRNGSWGEPRRPKIRFSEGRVLILLPWDPCYGEEGDDSDPIPQGRLVSLDEPFSRLVHREGLWHPACP
;
A
#
# COMPACT_ATOMS: atom_id res chain seq x y z
N MET A 1 3.24 17.05 3.34
CA MET A 1 2.18 16.16 3.87
C MET A 1 0.84 16.37 3.15
N LEU A 2 0.30 17.60 3.10
CA LEU A 2 -1.05 17.88 2.59
C LEU A 2 -1.35 17.35 1.18
N ALA A 3 -0.49 17.59 0.18
CA ALA A 3 -0.73 17.12 -1.19
C ALA A 3 -0.84 15.58 -1.28
N HIS A 4 0.00 14.83 -0.56
CA HIS A 4 -0.07 13.37 -0.50
C HIS A 4 -1.35 12.89 0.18
N ALA A 5 -1.82 13.58 1.22
CA ALA A 5 -3.07 13.24 1.89
C ALA A 5 -4.28 13.50 0.99
N ILE A 6 -4.29 14.62 0.25
CA ILE A 6 -5.35 14.92 -0.73
C ILE A 6 -5.36 13.85 -1.84
N ALA A 7 -4.19 13.48 -2.36
CA ALA A 7 -4.08 12.40 -3.33
C ALA A 7 -4.63 11.09 -2.77
N ALA A 8 -4.25 10.70 -1.55
CA ALA A 8 -4.75 9.49 -0.91
C ALA A 8 -6.28 9.51 -0.74
N VAL A 9 -6.88 10.63 -0.34
CA VAL A 9 -8.35 10.76 -0.26
C VAL A 9 -9.00 10.61 -1.64
N ARG A 10 -8.43 11.24 -2.67
CA ARG A 10 -8.93 11.14 -4.05
C ARG A 10 -8.86 9.70 -4.56
N GLU A 11 -7.69 9.07 -4.52
CA GLU A 11 -7.52 7.69 -5.01
C GLU A 11 -8.40 6.70 -4.23
N THR A 12 -8.56 6.89 -2.91
CA THR A 12 -9.45 6.04 -2.09
C THR A 12 -10.92 6.15 -2.55
N LEU A 13 -11.35 7.32 -2.98
CA LEU A 13 -12.69 7.51 -3.54
C LEU A 13 -12.80 6.94 -4.96
N GLU A 14 -11.82 7.21 -5.80
CA GLU A 14 -11.78 6.78 -7.20
C GLU A 14 -11.72 5.25 -7.28
N GLU A 15 -10.72 4.62 -6.69
CA GLU A 15 -10.50 3.18 -6.80
C GLU A 15 -11.39 2.38 -5.87
N ALA A 16 -11.64 2.82 -4.62
CA ALA A 16 -12.34 2.02 -3.62
C ALA A 16 -13.75 2.52 -3.28
N GLY A 17 -14.17 3.67 -3.81
CA GLY A 17 -15.51 4.21 -3.57
C GLY A 17 -15.71 4.74 -2.14
N VAL A 18 -14.65 4.96 -1.37
CA VAL A 18 -14.74 5.39 0.04
C VAL A 18 -14.47 6.89 0.15
N LEU A 19 -15.44 7.62 0.69
CA LEU A 19 -15.38 9.07 0.84
C LEU A 19 -14.86 9.49 2.23
N LEU A 20 -13.61 9.95 2.28
CA LEU A 20 -13.01 10.53 3.49
C LEU A 20 -13.25 12.04 3.58
N ALA A 21 -14.51 12.42 3.80
CA ALA A 21 -14.93 13.82 3.91
C ALA A 21 -16.03 14.04 4.97
N ALA A 22 -16.32 15.30 5.26
CA ALA A 22 -17.45 15.73 6.08
C ALA A 22 -18.30 16.73 5.30
N GLY A 23 -19.62 16.65 5.46
CA GLY A 23 -20.60 17.51 4.79
C GLY A 23 -22.03 17.13 5.20
N LYS A 24 -23.02 17.86 4.69
CA LYS A 24 -24.44 17.48 4.83
C LYS A 24 -24.77 16.35 3.85
N ASP A 25 -25.66 15.45 4.25
CA ASP A 25 -26.21 14.37 3.42
C ASP A 25 -25.15 13.51 2.68
N LEU A 26 -24.07 13.15 3.38
CA LEU A 26 -22.93 12.39 2.83
C LEU A 26 -23.38 11.15 2.02
N GLN A 27 -24.35 10.39 2.50
CA GLN A 27 -24.85 9.19 1.80
C GLN A 27 -25.50 9.51 0.44
N ALA A 28 -26.26 10.60 0.35
CA ALA A 28 -26.89 11.01 -0.91
C ALA A 28 -25.86 11.57 -1.89
N VAL A 29 -24.84 12.27 -1.36
CA VAL A 29 -23.75 12.86 -2.13
C VAL A 29 -22.79 11.78 -2.65
N GLU A 30 -22.49 10.75 -1.86
CA GLU A 30 -21.50 9.71 -2.12
C GLU A 30 -21.70 9.03 -3.49
N SER A 31 -22.88 8.46 -3.76
CA SER A 31 -23.15 7.73 -5.00
C SER A 31 -23.02 8.60 -6.27
N HIS A 32 -23.52 9.83 -6.23
CA HIS A 32 -23.45 10.75 -7.37
C HIS A 32 -22.06 11.35 -7.56
N LEU A 33 -21.38 11.65 -6.46
CA LEU A 33 -20.04 12.22 -6.46
C LEU A 33 -19.01 11.20 -6.95
N ILE A 34 -19.05 9.96 -6.46
CA ILE A 34 -18.19 8.87 -6.91
C ILE A 34 -18.31 8.71 -8.43
N ARG A 35 -19.53 8.63 -8.93
CA ARG A 35 -19.79 8.49 -10.37
C ARG A 35 -19.21 9.66 -11.17
N ARG A 36 -19.46 10.90 -10.76
CA ARG A 36 -18.96 12.08 -11.47
C ARG A 36 -17.44 12.19 -11.44
N ILE A 37 -16.81 11.83 -10.32
CA ILE A 37 -15.36 11.86 -10.21
C ILE A 37 -14.75 10.77 -11.10
N ARG A 38 -15.29 9.54 -11.09
CA ARG A 38 -14.86 8.45 -11.99
C ARG A 38 -15.09 8.78 -13.47
N GLU A 39 -16.25 9.31 -13.84
CA GLU A 39 -16.58 9.69 -15.23
C GLU A 39 -15.84 10.97 -15.70
N GLY A 40 -15.58 11.90 -14.78
CA GLY A 40 -14.88 13.17 -15.03
C GLY A 40 -13.35 13.07 -14.94
N SER A 41 -12.81 11.86 -14.71
CA SER A 41 -11.37 11.60 -14.52
C SER A 41 -10.48 11.99 -15.70
N GLY A 42 -11.05 12.40 -16.84
CA GLY A 42 -10.31 12.97 -17.97
C GLY A 42 -9.61 14.31 -17.67
N ASP A 43 -10.03 15.08 -16.65
CA ASP A 43 -9.41 16.36 -16.27
C ASP A 43 -8.53 16.27 -14.99
N GLY A 44 -8.39 15.08 -14.41
CA GLY A 44 -7.53 14.84 -13.24
C GLY A 44 -7.87 15.70 -12.00
N SER A 45 -6.85 16.32 -11.40
CA SER A 45 -6.95 17.00 -10.09
C SER A 45 -7.90 18.22 -10.03
N SER A 46 -8.16 18.89 -11.16
CA SER A 46 -9.09 20.02 -11.25
C SER A 46 -10.54 19.57 -11.14
N GLY A 47 -10.90 18.42 -11.72
CA GLY A 47 -12.24 17.83 -11.64
C GLY A 47 -12.62 17.47 -10.20
N PHE A 48 -11.74 16.75 -9.51
CA PHE A 48 -11.94 16.37 -8.11
C PHE A 48 -12.19 17.59 -7.20
N GLN A 49 -11.33 18.62 -7.30
CA GLN A 49 -11.46 19.80 -6.47
C GLN A 49 -12.77 20.56 -6.72
N GLN A 50 -13.23 20.62 -7.98
CA GLN A 50 -14.48 21.26 -8.34
C GLN A 50 -15.68 20.52 -7.77
N GLU A 51 -15.72 19.20 -7.89
CA GLU A 51 -16.85 18.40 -7.38
C GLU A 51 -16.93 18.45 -5.84
N VAL A 52 -15.79 18.38 -5.14
CA VAL A 52 -15.73 18.56 -3.68
C VAL A 52 -16.29 19.93 -3.26
N ARG A 53 -15.95 21.00 -3.98
CA ARG A 53 -16.46 22.36 -3.71
C ARG A 53 -17.96 22.49 -4.02
N LYS A 54 -18.42 21.98 -5.16
CA LYS A 54 -19.85 22.01 -5.55
C LYS A 54 -20.73 21.28 -4.53
N ALA A 55 -20.20 20.21 -3.94
CA ALA A 55 -20.88 19.41 -2.93
C ALA A 55 -20.72 19.95 -1.48
N ASP A 56 -20.08 21.11 -1.29
CA ASP A 56 -19.78 21.70 0.04
C ASP A 56 -19.10 20.69 1.00
N LEU A 57 -18.21 19.86 0.47
CA LEU A 57 -17.49 18.85 1.23
C LEU A 57 -16.16 19.38 1.76
N ARG A 58 -15.83 18.93 2.98
CA ARG A 58 -14.53 19.16 3.61
C ARG A 58 -13.78 17.85 3.73
N LEU A 59 -12.64 17.73 3.04
CA LEU A 59 -11.80 16.54 3.12
C LEU A 59 -11.32 16.31 4.56
N ARG A 60 -11.48 15.08 5.06
CA ARG A 60 -11.11 14.69 6.42
C ARG A 60 -9.74 14.03 6.43
N ILE A 61 -8.72 14.78 6.05
CA ILE A 61 -7.32 14.29 6.02
C ILE A 61 -6.82 13.80 7.38
N SER A 62 -7.45 14.22 8.48
CA SER A 62 -7.14 13.73 9.84
C SER A 62 -7.55 12.26 10.07
N LEU A 63 -8.32 11.66 9.17
CA LEU A 63 -8.61 10.22 9.17
C LEU A 63 -7.44 9.40 8.62
N LEU A 64 -6.48 10.04 7.94
CA LEU A 64 -5.30 9.38 7.40
C LEU A 64 -4.17 9.46 8.42
N THR A 65 -3.62 8.29 8.77
CA THR A 65 -2.41 8.16 9.58
C THR A 65 -1.25 7.71 8.67
N PRO A 66 -0.11 8.42 8.65
CA PRO A 66 1.08 7.99 7.91
C PRO A 66 1.53 6.57 8.32
N TRP A 67 1.85 5.72 7.35
CA TRP A 67 2.27 4.33 7.59
C TRP A 67 3.71 4.04 7.16
N ALA A 68 4.05 4.34 5.91
CA ALA A 68 5.36 4.07 5.34
C ALA A 68 5.65 4.98 4.15
N HIS A 69 6.92 5.11 3.80
CA HIS A 69 7.39 5.79 2.60
C HIS A 69 8.26 4.84 1.80
N TRP A 70 7.89 4.58 0.55
CA TRP A 70 8.64 3.75 -0.37
C TRP A 70 9.16 4.56 -1.55
N ILE A 71 10.41 4.31 -1.94
CA ILE A 71 10.99 4.86 -3.17
C ILE A 71 11.40 3.69 -4.05
N THR A 72 10.88 3.64 -5.27
CA THR A 72 11.24 2.61 -6.23
C THR A 72 12.74 2.65 -6.53
N PRO A 73 13.42 1.47 -6.56
CA PRO A 73 14.83 1.37 -6.89
C PRO A 73 15.18 2.06 -8.22
N ARG A 74 16.44 2.50 -8.36
CA ARG A 74 16.90 3.23 -9.56
C ARG A 74 16.92 2.37 -10.83
N VAL A 75 17.06 1.05 -10.67
CA VAL A 75 17.11 0.08 -11.77
C VAL A 75 15.77 -0.11 -12.48
N ASN A 76 14.65 0.31 -11.87
CA ASN A 76 13.34 0.25 -12.50
C ASN A 76 13.14 1.44 -13.46
N SER A 77 12.63 1.17 -14.66
CA SER A 77 12.34 2.19 -15.68
C SER A 77 11.27 3.19 -15.23
N ARG A 78 10.22 2.71 -14.57
CA ARG A 78 9.20 3.52 -13.92
C ARG A 78 9.47 3.58 -12.42
N ARG A 79 9.51 4.79 -11.88
CA ARG A 79 9.85 5.02 -10.47
C ARG A 79 8.79 5.86 -9.78
N PHE A 80 8.54 5.52 -8.53
CA PHE A 80 7.59 6.22 -7.68
C PHE A 80 8.24 6.61 -6.36
N ASP A 81 7.77 7.73 -5.82
CA ASP A 81 8.07 8.18 -4.47
C ASP A 81 6.75 8.15 -3.67
N THR A 82 6.38 6.97 -3.17
CA THR A 82 5.03 6.68 -2.67
C THR A 82 4.94 6.87 -1.16
N ARG A 83 3.87 7.53 -0.71
CA ARG A 83 3.50 7.65 0.71
C ARG A 83 2.28 6.78 0.99
N PHE A 84 2.41 5.88 1.94
CA PHE A 84 1.35 5.01 2.40
C PHE A 84 0.67 5.63 3.61
N PHE A 85 -0.64 5.49 3.66
CA PHE A 85 -1.49 5.90 4.75
C PHE A 85 -2.36 4.73 5.21
N HIS A 86 -2.81 4.83 6.45
CA HIS A 86 -3.84 3.96 7.02
C HIS A 86 -5.06 4.81 7.38
N CYS A 87 -6.26 4.29 7.15
CA CYS A 87 -7.50 4.85 7.69
C CYS A 87 -8.47 3.74 8.08
N HIS A 88 -9.44 4.09 8.93
CA HIS A 88 -10.63 3.26 9.12
C HIS A 88 -11.66 3.66 8.06
N ILE A 89 -12.38 2.67 7.53
CA ILE A 89 -13.56 2.94 6.71
C ILE A 89 -14.60 3.68 7.58
N PRO A 90 -15.14 4.82 7.11
CA PRO A 90 -16.24 5.49 7.81
C PRO A 90 -17.45 4.56 7.96
N GLU A 91 -18.17 4.70 9.08
CA GLU A 91 -19.37 3.90 9.35
C GLU A 91 -20.42 4.08 8.25
N GLY A 92 -21.01 2.97 7.81
CA GLY A 92 -22.04 2.94 6.77
C GLY A 92 -21.53 3.02 5.34
N GLN A 93 -20.21 3.15 5.11
CA GLN A 93 -19.63 3.03 3.78
C GLN A 93 -19.16 1.60 3.48
N HIS A 94 -19.11 1.27 2.19
CA HIS A 94 -18.63 -0.01 1.70
C HIS A 94 -17.61 0.23 0.58
N CYS A 95 -16.49 -0.51 0.60
CA CYS A 95 -15.56 -0.48 -0.52
C CYS A 95 -16.21 -1.09 -1.76
N ILE A 96 -16.25 -0.32 -2.85
CA ILE A 96 -16.72 -0.76 -4.16
C ILE A 96 -15.64 -0.38 -5.17
N PRO A 97 -14.95 -1.35 -5.79
CA PRO A 97 -13.92 -1.06 -6.77
C PRO A 97 -14.49 -0.28 -7.97
N ASP A 98 -13.62 0.40 -8.71
CA ASP A 98 -14.03 1.11 -9.93
C ASP A 98 -14.35 0.17 -11.10
N PHE A 99 -13.90 -1.08 -11.03
CA PHE A 99 -13.97 -2.08 -12.10
C PHE A 99 -13.28 -1.64 -13.40
N VAL A 100 -12.37 -0.68 -13.33
CA VAL A 100 -11.56 -0.19 -14.45
C VAL A 100 -10.09 -0.46 -14.17
N GLU A 101 -9.52 0.19 -13.15
CA GLU A 101 -8.15 -0.07 -12.70
C GLU A 101 -8.13 -1.17 -11.62
N ALA A 102 -9.04 -1.06 -10.66
CA ALA A 102 -9.30 -2.09 -9.66
C ALA A 102 -10.42 -3.01 -10.16
N VAL A 103 -10.04 -4.16 -10.72
CA VAL A 103 -11.02 -5.11 -11.31
C VAL A 103 -11.76 -5.96 -10.28
N ASP A 104 -11.26 -6.01 -9.04
CA ASP A 104 -11.85 -6.76 -7.93
C ASP A 104 -11.45 -6.14 -6.57
N GLY A 105 -12.19 -6.47 -5.51
CA GLY A 105 -11.95 -5.97 -4.16
C GLY A 105 -12.59 -6.86 -3.10
N LEU A 106 -11.85 -7.14 -2.03
CA LEU A 106 -12.28 -8.05 -0.97
C LEU A 106 -11.72 -7.66 0.39
N TRP A 107 -12.54 -7.84 1.43
CA TRP A 107 -12.14 -7.66 2.82
C TRP A 107 -11.63 -8.98 3.39
N ILE A 108 -10.34 -9.05 3.69
CA ILE A 108 -9.70 -10.22 4.32
C ILE A 108 -8.70 -9.76 5.38
N SER A 109 -8.37 -10.68 6.29
CA SER A 109 -7.29 -10.45 7.25
C SER A 109 -5.91 -10.44 6.57
N PRO A 110 -4.91 -9.75 7.15
CA PRO A 110 -3.54 -9.83 6.65
C PRO A 110 -3.01 -11.25 6.53
N ALA A 111 -3.28 -12.11 7.52
CA ALA A 111 -2.88 -13.52 7.50
C ALA A 111 -3.45 -14.28 6.27
N GLN A 112 -4.73 -14.08 5.95
CA GLN A 112 -5.35 -14.67 4.77
C GLN A 112 -4.72 -14.17 3.46
N ALA A 113 -4.40 -12.87 3.37
CA ALA A 113 -3.77 -12.29 2.19
C ALA A 113 -2.35 -12.84 1.97
N LEU A 114 -1.57 -12.96 3.05
CA LEU A 114 -0.21 -13.50 3.03
C LEU A 114 -0.20 -14.99 2.61
N GLU A 115 -1.15 -15.77 3.12
CA GLU A 115 -1.34 -17.16 2.70
C GLU A 115 -1.83 -17.26 1.24
N GLY A 116 -2.69 -16.32 0.82
CA GLY A 116 -3.11 -16.18 -0.57
C GLY A 116 -1.92 -15.96 -1.50
N ASN A 117 -0.96 -15.10 -1.12
CA ASN A 117 0.28 -14.90 -1.87
C ASN A 117 1.15 -16.14 -1.88
N ARG A 118 1.33 -16.81 -0.73
CA ARG A 118 2.13 -18.04 -0.63
C ARG A 118 1.61 -19.15 -1.55
N THR A 119 0.29 -19.21 -1.74
CA THR A 119 -0.41 -20.20 -2.58
C THR A 119 -0.66 -19.73 -4.01
N GLY A 120 -0.23 -18.52 -4.37
CA GLY A 120 -0.44 -17.93 -5.69
C GLY A 120 -1.87 -17.46 -6.00
N ARG A 121 -2.80 -17.57 -5.05
CA ARG A 121 -4.19 -17.11 -5.20
C ARG A 121 -4.31 -15.58 -5.18
N ILE A 122 -3.47 -14.90 -4.41
CA ILE A 122 -3.44 -13.44 -4.28
C ILE A 122 -1.99 -12.98 -4.43
N PRO A 123 -1.45 -12.88 -5.66
CA PRO A 123 -0.09 -12.39 -5.87
C PRO A 123 0.06 -10.96 -5.34
N LEU A 124 1.05 -10.73 -4.47
CA LEU A 124 1.27 -9.43 -3.82
C LEU A 124 2.54 -8.75 -4.35
N SER A 125 2.42 -7.44 -4.57
CA SER A 125 3.59 -6.59 -4.83
C SER A 125 4.48 -6.48 -3.59
N PRO A 126 5.79 -6.22 -3.73
CA PRO A 126 6.70 -6.12 -2.58
C PRO A 126 6.25 -5.12 -1.49
N PRO A 127 5.83 -3.87 -1.81
CA PRO A 127 5.33 -2.96 -0.78
C PRO A 127 4.06 -3.46 -0.08
N THR A 128 3.14 -4.11 -0.82
CA THR A 128 1.90 -4.67 -0.25
C THR A 128 2.20 -5.85 0.66
N LEU A 129 3.09 -6.76 0.24
CA LEU A 129 3.52 -7.92 1.03
C LEU A 129 4.12 -7.48 2.38
N VAL A 130 5.06 -6.53 2.36
CA VAL A 130 5.67 -5.99 3.59
C VAL A 130 4.63 -5.30 4.47
N THR A 131 3.73 -4.51 3.88
CA THR A 131 2.67 -3.82 4.64
C THR A 131 1.74 -4.81 5.35
N LEU A 132 1.34 -5.89 4.67
CA LEU A 132 0.49 -6.92 5.26
C LEU A 132 1.21 -7.71 6.36
N PHE A 133 2.50 -7.98 6.21
CA PHE A 133 3.33 -8.54 7.30
C PHE A 133 3.34 -7.62 8.52
N GLU A 134 3.60 -6.32 8.33
CA GLU A 134 3.60 -5.36 9.44
C GLU A 134 2.23 -5.24 10.12
N LEU A 135 1.13 -5.34 9.36
CA LEU A 135 -0.22 -5.37 9.89
C LEU A 135 -0.51 -6.66 10.68
N HIS A 136 -0.05 -7.82 10.19
CA HIS A 136 -0.13 -9.09 10.91
C HIS A 136 0.59 -9.02 12.26
N GLN A 137 1.82 -8.49 12.27
CA GLN A 137 2.63 -8.33 13.48
C GLN A 137 2.05 -7.35 14.50
N CYS A 138 1.06 -6.52 14.12
CA CYS A 138 0.32 -5.70 15.08
C CYS A 138 -0.56 -6.54 16.01
N GLY A 139 -0.83 -7.82 15.70
CA GLY A 139 -1.59 -8.71 16.59
C GLY A 139 -3.06 -8.29 16.78
N GLY A 140 -3.65 -7.62 15.78
CA GLY A 140 -5.04 -7.18 15.78
C GLY A 140 -5.24 -5.68 16.06
N ALA A 141 -6.50 -5.31 16.30
CA ALA A 141 -6.93 -3.91 16.34
C ALA A 141 -6.23 -3.07 17.43
N GLU A 142 -5.99 -3.65 18.61
CA GLU A 142 -5.37 -2.93 19.72
C GLU A 142 -3.89 -2.59 19.44
N GLY A 143 -3.12 -3.57 18.95
CA GLY A 143 -1.72 -3.33 18.61
C GLY A 143 -1.57 -2.44 17.38
N LEU A 144 -2.51 -2.51 16.43
CA LEU A 144 -2.60 -1.55 15.32
C LEU A 144 -2.85 -0.14 15.85
N ALA A 145 -3.85 0.06 16.72
CA ALA A 145 -4.12 1.35 17.34
C ALA A 145 -2.90 1.88 18.11
N ARG A 146 -2.13 1.01 18.78
CA ARG A 146 -0.87 1.36 19.44
C ARG A 146 0.18 1.87 18.46
N ARG A 147 0.36 1.19 17.31
CA ARG A 147 1.28 1.61 16.26
C ARG A 147 0.88 2.94 15.63
N LEU A 148 -0.42 3.13 15.38
CA LEU A 148 -0.94 4.33 14.71
C LEU A 148 -0.86 5.60 15.56
N ARG A 149 -0.83 5.51 16.90
CA ARG A 149 -0.70 6.69 17.79
C ARG A 149 0.54 7.54 17.47
N ASN A 150 1.63 6.91 17.05
CA ASN A 150 2.88 7.57 16.67
C ASN A 150 3.13 7.44 15.16
N GLY A 151 2.06 7.33 14.37
CA GLY A 151 2.13 7.10 12.93
C GLY A 151 2.99 8.15 12.22
N SER A 152 4.03 7.68 11.58
CA SER A 152 4.95 8.47 10.76
C SER A 152 5.32 7.65 9.55
N TRP A 153 5.71 8.32 8.46
CA TRP A 153 6.29 7.62 7.32
C TRP A 153 7.65 7.01 7.62
N GLY A 154 8.34 7.50 8.67
CA GLY A 154 9.69 7.12 9.01
C GLY A 154 10.69 7.50 7.91
N GLU A 155 11.86 6.87 7.94
CA GLU A 155 12.85 6.99 6.87
C GLU A 155 12.35 6.33 5.57
N PRO A 156 12.66 6.89 4.40
CA PRO A 156 12.22 6.33 3.14
C PRO A 156 12.82 4.94 2.91
N ARG A 157 11.95 3.96 2.71
CA ARG A 157 12.32 2.60 2.34
C ARG A 157 12.78 2.59 0.88
N ARG A 158 14.08 2.37 0.68
CA ARG A 158 14.73 2.30 -0.63
C ARG A 158 15.24 0.87 -0.84
N PRO A 159 14.45 -0.06 -1.36
CA PRO A 159 14.95 -1.42 -1.55
C PRO A 159 16.11 -1.45 -2.56
N LYS A 160 17.03 -2.39 -2.41
CA LYS A 160 18.05 -2.70 -3.44
C LYS A 160 17.67 -3.99 -4.14
N ILE A 161 17.71 -3.99 -5.47
CA ILE A 161 17.48 -5.20 -6.26
C ILE A 161 18.84 -5.81 -6.59
N ARG A 162 18.96 -7.12 -6.41
CA ARG A 162 20.10 -7.95 -6.80
C ARG A 162 19.62 -9.03 -7.77
N PHE A 163 20.40 -9.28 -8.80
CA PHE A 163 20.18 -10.38 -9.74
C PHE A 163 21.30 -11.38 -9.55
N SER A 164 21.01 -12.67 -9.41
CA SER A 164 22.05 -13.71 -9.39
C SER A 164 21.45 -15.01 -9.90
N GLU A 165 22.14 -15.70 -10.82
CA GLU A 165 21.72 -16.99 -11.39
C GLU A 165 20.26 -17.00 -11.91
N GLY A 166 19.82 -15.90 -12.54
CA GLY A 166 18.45 -15.76 -13.05
C GLY A 166 17.37 -15.55 -11.97
N ARG A 167 17.76 -15.36 -10.71
CA ARG A 167 16.86 -15.04 -9.59
C ARG A 167 16.91 -13.56 -9.27
N VAL A 168 15.79 -13.04 -8.77
CA VAL A 168 15.67 -11.65 -8.31
C VAL A 168 15.51 -11.64 -6.78
N LEU A 169 16.35 -10.86 -6.12
CA LEU A 169 16.35 -10.63 -4.69
C LEU A 169 16.14 -9.14 -4.43
N ILE A 170 15.30 -8.81 -3.46
CA ILE A 170 15.17 -7.46 -2.91
C ILE A 170 15.75 -7.46 -1.50
N LEU A 171 16.74 -6.61 -1.26
CA LEU A 171 17.22 -6.25 0.07
C LEU A 171 16.39 -5.07 0.59
N LEU A 172 15.79 -5.23 1.77
CA LEU A 172 15.10 -4.16 2.46
C LEU A 172 16.10 -3.29 3.24
N PRO A 173 15.76 -2.04 3.58
CA PRO A 173 16.69 -1.10 4.23
C PRO A 173 17.30 -1.59 5.55
N TRP A 174 16.66 -2.55 6.21
CA TRP A 174 17.11 -3.15 7.46
C TRP A 174 17.81 -4.50 7.28
N ASP A 175 18.14 -4.88 6.04
CA ASP A 175 18.98 -6.05 5.79
C ASP A 175 20.41 -5.80 6.30
N PRO A 176 21.04 -6.77 6.99
CA PRO A 176 22.43 -6.64 7.42
C PRO A 176 23.40 -6.33 6.28
N CYS A 177 23.15 -6.88 5.08
CA CYS A 177 23.97 -6.66 3.89
C CYS A 177 23.51 -5.43 3.08
N TYR A 178 22.56 -4.62 3.59
CA TYR A 178 22.02 -3.49 2.84
C TYR A 178 23.09 -2.45 2.49
N GLY A 179 24.11 -2.28 3.34
CA GLY A 179 25.23 -1.35 3.12
C GLY A 179 26.25 -1.83 2.10
N GLU A 180 26.28 -3.12 1.80
CA GLU A 180 27.29 -3.74 0.95
C GLU A 180 27.05 -3.37 -0.52
N GLU A 181 28.15 -3.04 -1.21
CA GLU A 181 28.17 -3.06 -2.66
C GLU A 181 28.16 -4.53 -3.07
N GLY A 182 27.04 -4.96 -3.67
CA GLY A 182 26.88 -6.32 -4.13
C GLY A 182 26.94 -6.34 -5.65
N ASP A 183 27.70 -7.29 -6.17
CA ASP A 183 27.75 -7.63 -7.59
C ASP A 183 26.64 -8.64 -7.91
N ASP A 184 26.27 -8.76 -9.18
CA ASP A 184 25.32 -9.76 -9.68
C ASP A 184 25.83 -11.22 -9.49
N SER A 185 27.06 -11.37 -8.98
CA SER A 185 27.75 -12.63 -8.69
C SER A 185 27.67 -13.07 -7.22
N ASP A 186 27.15 -12.23 -6.31
CA ASP A 186 26.98 -12.64 -4.91
C ASP A 186 25.98 -13.79 -4.83
N PRO A 187 26.35 -14.95 -4.25
CA PRO A 187 25.44 -16.06 -4.15
C PRO A 187 24.24 -15.61 -3.32
N ILE A 188 23.07 -15.54 -3.93
CA ILE A 188 21.81 -15.37 -3.19
C ILE A 188 21.78 -16.52 -2.20
N PRO A 189 21.86 -16.28 -0.87
CA PRO A 189 21.69 -17.36 0.07
C PRO A 189 20.36 -18.03 -0.28
N GLN A 190 20.28 -19.35 -0.17
CA GLN A 190 18.98 -20.01 -0.14
C GLN A 190 18.28 -19.53 1.13
N GLY A 191 17.83 -18.28 1.14
CA GLY A 191 17.20 -17.62 2.26
C GLY A 191 16.07 -18.54 2.64
N ARG A 192 16.11 -18.98 3.89
CA ARG A 192 15.06 -19.83 4.41
C ARG A 192 13.80 -18.98 4.35
N LEU A 193 12.79 -19.47 3.63
CA LEU A 193 11.49 -18.85 3.65
C LEU A 193 11.04 -18.78 5.10
N VAL A 194 10.64 -17.59 5.52
CA VAL A 194 10.23 -17.38 6.90
C VAL A 194 8.76 -17.68 7.06
N SER A 195 8.37 -18.15 8.25
CA SER A 195 6.97 -18.16 8.65
C SER A 195 6.45 -16.74 8.88
N LEU A 196 5.12 -16.59 9.04
CA LEU A 196 4.48 -15.27 9.17
C LEU A 196 4.95 -14.47 10.39
N ASP A 197 5.42 -15.16 11.43
CA ASP A 197 5.78 -14.56 12.72
C ASP A 197 7.29 -14.28 12.83
N GLU A 198 8.07 -14.74 11.85
CA GLU A 198 9.52 -14.59 11.82
C GLU A 198 9.93 -13.28 11.12
N PRO A 199 10.95 -12.56 11.65
CA PRO A 199 11.46 -11.37 10.99
C PRO A 199 12.14 -11.74 9.68
N PHE A 200 12.02 -10.84 8.70
CA PHE A 200 12.71 -10.94 7.41
C PHE A 200 13.30 -9.59 7.01
N SER A 201 14.30 -9.63 6.16
CA SER A 201 14.92 -8.44 5.57
C SER A 201 15.10 -8.57 4.06
N ARG A 202 14.68 -9.69 3.49
CA ARG A 202 14.82 -10.02 2.07
C ARG A 202 13.49 -10.44 1.48
N LEU A 203 13.29 -10.15 0.19
CA LEU A 203 12.22 -10.73 -0.62
C LEU A 203 12.83 -11.46 -1.81
N VAL A 204 12.51 -12.73 -1.97
CA VAL A 204 12.95 -13.56 -3.10
C VAL A 204 11.80 -13.76 -4.07
N HIS A 205 12.08 -13.65 -5.37
CA HIS A 205 11.10 -13.95 -6.41
C HIS A 205 11.21 -15.42 -6.83
N ARG A 206 10.14 -16.21 -6.65
CA ARG A 206 10.06 -17.62 -7.05
C ARG A 206 8.69 -17.90 -7.66
N GLU A 207 8.67 -18.61 -8.79
CA GLU A 207 7.41 -19.05 -9.43
C GLU A 207 6.41 -17.89 -9.69
N GLY A 208 6.92 -16.69 -9.98
CA GLY A 208 6.08 -15.50 -10.22
C GLY A 208 5.59 -14.78 -8.95
N LEU A 209 6.06 -15.18 -7.77
CA LEU A 209 5.61 -14.68 -6.48
C LEU A 209 6.78 -14.14 -5.65
N TRP A 210 6.50 -13.15 -4.81
CA TRP A 210 7.45 -12.64 -3.83
C TRP A 210 7.29 -13.36 -2.50
N HIS A 211 8.40 -13.81 -1.93
CA HIS A 211 8.42 -14.48 -0.64
C HIS A 211 9.40 -13.81 0.33
N PRO A 212 9.02 -13.63 1.59
CA PRO A 212 9.92 -13.12 2.62
C PRO A 212 10.98 -14.18 2.96
N ALA A 213 12.20 -13.73 3.19
CA ALA A 213 13.33 -14.58 3.54
C ALA A 213 14.23 -13.91 4.59
N CYS A 214 14.85 -14.74 5.43
CA CYS A 214 15.92 -14.28 6.31
C CYS A 214 17.24 -14.12 5.53
N PRO A 215 18.21 -13.38 6.10
CA PRO A 215 19.57 -13.35 5.59
C PRO A 215 20.21 -14.73 5.40
#